data_AF-A0AAE9E618-F1
#
_entry.id   AF-A0AAE9E618-F1
#
_cell.length_a   1.000
_cell.length_b   1.000
_cell.length_c   1.000
_cell.angle_alpha   90.00
_cell.angle_beta   90.00
_cell.angle_gamma   90.00
#
_symmetry.space_group_name_H-M   'P 1'
#
loop_
_entity.id
_entity.type
_entity.pdbx_description
1 polymer ?
#
loop_
_entity_poly.entity_id
_entity_poly.type
_entity_poly.pdbx_seq_one_letter_code
_entity_poly.pdbx_strand_id
1 'polypeptide(L)'
;MFNRAQGSWCVKVFYGPGTQAAALQGCQSQQATLTGVQDNTERLAIAAAARLVINQNGGGQGDVWLGATRKPTCPVASSCNGLLTFDWTDGTTTGIAGFKFAPTEPNGIIYPNWHNSNPWGQQNCLVELISGNSEVAKFGYAHGDMDDQHCQNTFRMYACGKKP
;
A
#
# COMPACT_ATOMS: atom_id res chain seq x y z
N MET A 1 -6.01 -7.58 15.26
CA MET A 1 -7.29 -8.07 14.72
C MET A 1 -8.22 -6.88 14.63
N PHE A 2 -8.94 -6.75 13.52
CA PHE A 2 -9.94 -5.71 13.29
C PHE A 2 -11.32 -6.35 13.17
N ASN A 3 -12.34 -5.64 13.63
CA ASN A 3 -13.73 -6.06 13.51
C ASN A 3 -14.38 -5.24 12.41
N ARG A 4 -14.45 -5.81 11.19
CA ARG A 4 -15.12 -5.18 10.06
C ARG A 4 -16.60 -5.60 10.03
N ALA A 5 -17.43 -4.88 9.28
CA ALA A 5 -18.83 -5.27 9.08
C ALA A 5 -18.96 -6.65 8.40
N GLN A 6 -17.95 -7.05 7.62
CA GLN A 6 -17.86 -8.33 6.93
C GLN A 6 -17.32 -9.47 7.83
N GLY A 7 -16.91 -9.15 9.06
CA GLY A 7 -16.33 -10.10 10.03
C GLY A 7 -14.93 -9.72 10.50
N SER A 8 -14.38 -10.56 11.39
CA SER A 8 -13.04 -10.36 11.93
C SER A 8 -11.97 -10.52 10.85
N TRP A 9 -10.95 -9.66 10.90
CA TRP A 9 -9.83 -9.65 9.97
C TRP A 9 -8.50 -9.51 10.71
N CYS A 10 -7.57 -10.42 10.47
CA CYS A 10 -6.25 -10.45 11.09
C CYS A 10 -5.23 -9.85 10.13
N VAL A 11 -4.57 -8.77 10.56
CA VAL A 11 -3.54 -8.09 9.77
C VAL A 11 -2.18 -8.21 10.46
N LYS A 12 -1.12 -8.44 9.68
CA LYS A 12 0.27 -8.42 10.13
C LYS A 12 1.17 -7.81 9.04
N VAL A 13 2.10 -6.96 9.46
CA VAL A 13 3.16 -6.42 8.60
C VAL A 13 4.39 -7.33 8.67
N PHE A 14 4.99 -7.59 7.52
CA PHE A 14 6.20 -8.40 7.39
C PHE A 14 7.33 -7.57 6.77
N TYR A 15 8.56 -7.85 7.19
CA TYR A 15 9.75 -7.45 6.44
C TYR A 15 10.02 -8.50 5.37
N GLY A 16 10.22 -8.04 4.14
CA GLY A 16 10.56 -8.89 3.01
C GLY A 16 10.70 -8.03 1.76
N PRO A 17 11.93 -7.59 1.45
CA PRO A 17 12.20 -6.76 0.29
C PRO A 17 11.75 -7.42 -1.01
N GLY A 18 10.89 -6.74 -1.77
CA GLY A 18 10.41 -7.26 -3.04
C GLY A 18 9.41 -6.36 -3.76
N THR A 19 9.05 -6.82 -4.95
CA THR A 19 7.95 -6.25 -5.75
C THR A 19 6.59 -6.50 -5.12
N GLN A 20 5.55 -5.83 -5.60
CA GLN A 20 4.19 -6.09 -5.13
C GLN A 20 3.79 -7.56 -5.36
N ALA A 21 4.21 -8.17 -6.47
CA ALA A 21 3.97 -9.58 -6.75
C ALA A 21 4.69 -10.50 -5.73
N ALA A 22 5.94 -10.20 -5.39
CA ALA A 22 6.68 -10.96 -4.38
C ALA A 22 6.05 -10.79 -2.98
N ALA A 23 5.57 -9.59 -2.65
CA ALA A 23 4.84 -9.32 -1.42
C ALA A 23 3.53 -10.11 -1.32
N LEU A 24 2.77 -10.22 -2.42
CA LEU A 24 1.57 -11.05 -2.49
C LEU A 24 1.90 -12.53 -2.28
N GLN A 25 2.96 -13.05 -2.91
CA GLN A 25 3.44 -14.42 -2.66
C GLN A 25 3.84 -14.61 -1.20
N GLY A 26 4.48 -13.61 -0.59
CA GLY A 26 4.78 -13.56 0.83
C GLY A 26 3.53 -13.76 1.69
N CYS A 27 2.45 -13.03 1.40
CA CYS A 27 1.16 -13.23 2.09
C CYS A 27 0.55 -14.61 1.83
N GLN A 28 0.60 -15.10 0.59
CA GLN A 28 0.06 -16.41 0.24
C GLN A 28 0.76 -17.55 1.00
N SER A 29 2.07 -17.44 1.26
CA SER A 29 2.80 -18.40 2.11
C SER A 29 2.25 -18.48 3.55
N GLN A 30 1.55 -17.45 4.01
CA GLN A 30 0.91 -17.37 5.33
C GLN A 30 -0.59 -17.69 5.27
N GLN A 31 -1.07 -18.21 4.13
CA GLN A 31 -2.49 -18.42 3.83
C GLN A 31 -3.29 -17.10 3.95
N ALA A 32 -2.69 -16.01 3.50
CA ALA A 32 -3.22 -14.66 3.53
C ALA A 32 -3.13 -14.01 2.14
N THR A 33 -3.68 -12.80 2.02
CA THR A 33 -3.50 -11.93 0.84
C THR A 33 -2.94 -10.58 1.29
N LEU A 34 -2.48 -9.74 0.37
CA LEU A 34 -2.19 -8.35 0.70
C LEU A 34 -3.48 -7.68 1.20
N THR A 35 -3.41 -7.04 2.37
CA THR A 35 -4.62 -6.50 3.00
C THR A 35 -5.04 -5.19 2.37
N GLY A 36 -6.35 -5.00 2.21
CA GLY A 36 -6.93 -3.67 2.09
C GLY A 36 -7.10 -3.02 3.47
N VAL A 37 -7.53 -1.76 3.47
CA VAL A 37 -7.69 -0.93 4.67
C VAL A 37 -9.15 -0.46 4.77
N GLN A 38 -9.86 -0.84 5.82
CA GLN A 38 -11.30 -0.55 5.94
C GLN A 38 -11.58 0.89 6.36
N ASP A 39 -10.74 1.44 7.24
CA ASP A 39 -10.90 2.79 7.79
C ASP A 39 -9.57 3.38 8.27
N ASN A 40 -9.62 4.62 8.77
CA ASN A 40 -8.44 5.33 9.26
C ASN A 40 -7.80 4.69 10.51
N THR A 41 -8.57 3.97 11.33
CA THR A 41 -8.02 3.25 12.49
C THR A 41 -7.17 2.07 12.03
N GLU A 42 -7.65 1.29 11.06
CA GLU A 42 -6.87 0.21 10.46
C GLU A 42 -5.60 0.75 9.80
N ARG A 43 -5.70 1.86 9.06
CA ARG A 43 -4.56 2.53 8.41
C ARG A 43 -3.46 2.84 9.41
N LEU A 44 -3.78 3.61 10.45
CA LEU A 44 -2.81 4.02 11.47
C LEU A 44 -2.22 2.82 12.24
N ALA A 45 -2.99 1.76 12.45
CA ALA A 45 -2.49 0.55 13.09
C ALA A 45 -1.50 -0.22 12.20
N ILE A 46 -1.73 -0.27 10.88
CA ILE A 46 -0.76 -0.84 9.92
C ILE A 46 0.51 0.02 9.88
N ALA A 47 0.38 1.34 9.81
CA ALA A 47 1.51 2.28 9.83
C ALA A 47 2.39 2.08 11.08
N ALA A 48 1.75 2.00 12.26
CA ALA A 48 2.44 1.79 13.53
C ALA A 48 3.15 0.43 13.59
N ALA A 49 2.50 -0.65 13.12
CA ALA A 49 3.12 -1.96 13.02
C ALA A 49 4.32 -1.95 12.05
N ALA A 50 4.20 -1.26 10.93
CA ALA A 50 5.28 -1.11 9.96
C ALA A 50 6.46 -0.30 10.49
N ARG A 51 6.22 0.74 11.30
CA ARG A 51 7.28 1.48 12.00
C ARG A 51 8.10 0.54 12.90
N LEU A 52 7.46 -0.38 13.63
CA LEU A 52 8.15 -1.37 14.44
C LEU A 52 9.00 -2.32 13.57
N VAL A 53 8.40 -2.84 12.49
CA VAL A 53 9.07 -3.76 11.57
C VAL A 53 10.28 -3.10 10.91
N ILE A 54 10.16 -1.88 10.39
CA ILE A 54 11.26 -1.20 9.71
C ILE A 54 12.42 -0.92 10.67
N ASN A 55 12.12 -0.48 11.91
CA ASN A 55 13.15 -0.20 12.92
C ASN A 55 13.91 -1.44 13.37
N GLN A 56 13.26 -2.61 13.39
CA GLN A 56 13.94 -3.88 13.65
C GLN A 56 14.81 -4.35 12.48
N ASN A 57 14.64 -3.76 11.29
CA ASN A 57 15.30 -4.16 10.05
C ASN A 57 16.08 -2.99 9.42
N GLY A 58 16.88 -2.30 10.24
CA GLY A 58 17.79 -1.23 9.81
C GLY A 58 17.20 0.18 9.83
N GLY A 59 15.91 0.34 10.11
CA GLY A 59 15.25 1.62 10.33
C GLY A 59 15.11 2.51 9.10
N GLY A 60 14.91 3.81 9.37
CA GLY A 60 14.68 4.85 8.38
C GLY A 60 13.25 4.88 7.84
N GLN A 61 13.07 5.56 6.71
CA GLN A 61 11.79 5.65 6.01
C GLN A 61 11.58 4.45 5.09
N GLY A 62 10.34 4.00 4.93
CA GLY A 62 10.01 2.85 4.10
C GLY A 62 8.60 2.93 3.55
N ASP A 63 8.19 1.85 2.91
CA ASP A 63 6.91 1.74 2.20
C ASP A 63 6.39 0.33 2.45
N VAL A 64 5.07 0.22 2.62
CA VAL A 64 4.38 -1.05 2.89
C VAL A 64 3.43 -1.33 1.75
N TRP A 65 3.63 -2.43 1.03
CA TRP A 65 2.68 -2.89 0.04
C TRP A 65 1.31 -3.19 0.66
N LEU A 66 0.25 -2.64 0.04
CA LEU A 66 -1.15 -2.89 0.36
C LEU A 66 -1.87 -3.60 -0.80
N GLY A 67 -3.01 -4.23 -0.49
CA GLY A 67 -3.84 -4.95 -1.45
C GLY A 67 -4.81 -4.02 -2.17
N ALA A 68 -4.34 -3.26 -3.16
CA ALA A 68 -5.18 -2.46 -4.04
C ALA A 68 -4.62 -2.36 -5.46
N THR A 69 -5.49 -2.11 -6.44
CA THR A 69 -5.11 -1.83 -7.83
C THR A 69 -5.80 -0.57 -8.35
N ARG A 70 -5.09 0.21 -9.17
CA ARG A 70 -5.67 1.36 -9.87
C ARG A 70 -6.78 0.89 -10.81
N LYS A 71 -7.88 1.64 -10.86
CA LYS A 71 -8.97 1.40 -11.79
C LYS A 71 -8.56 1.80 -13.20
N PRO A 72 -8.82 0.96 -14.23
CA PRO A 72 -8.58 1.34 -15.62
C PRO A 72 -9.33 2.61 -16.07
N THR A 73 -10.47 2.91 -15.45
CA THR A 73 -11.26 4.13 -15.70
C THR A 73 -10.71 5.39 -15.03
N CYS A 74 -9.72 5.24 -14.15
CA CYS A 74 -9.07 6.33 -13.41
C CYS A 74 -7.54 6.32 -13.62
N PRO A 75 -7.04 6.44 -14.86
CA PRO A 75 -5.62 6.23 -15.14
C PRO A 75 -4.71 7.30 -14.51
N VAL A 76 -5.09 8.57 -14.55
CA VAL A 76 -4.22 9.66 -14.06
C VAL A 76 -4.94 10.51 -13.03
N ALA A 77 -4.22 11.38 -12.32
CA ALA A 77 -4.77 12.24 -11.27
C ALA A 77 -6.01 13.06 -11.71
N SER A 78 -6.07 13.47 -12.99
CA SER A 78 -7.19 14.25 -13.53
C SER A 78 -8.43 13.42 -13.89
N SER A 79 -8.34 12.08 -13.89
CA SER A 79 -9.44 11.21 -14.32
C SER A 79 -10.53 11.04 -13.26
N CYS A 80 -10.16 11.00 -11.98
CA CYS A 80 -11.07 10.69 -10.88
C CYS A 80 -10.65 11.44 -9.60
N ASN A 81 -11.57 11.58 -8.65
CA ASN A 81 -11.19 11.91 -7.27
C ASN A 81 -10.23 10.82 -6.75
N GLY A 82 -9.14 11.21 -6.08
CA GLY A 82 -8.10 10.29 -5.60
C GLY A 82 -8.64 9.10 -4.78
N LEU A 83 -9.66 9.33 -3.94
CA LEU A 83 -10.28 8.29 -3.12
C LEU A 83 -11.07 7.25 -3.94
N LEU A 84 -11.39 7.57 -5.20
CA LEU A 84 -12.12 6.69 -6.11
C LEU A 84 -11.20 5.94 -7.08
N THR A 85 -9.90 6.23 -7.07
CA THR A 85 -8.93 5.77 -8.07
C THR A 85 -8.56 4.30 -7.96
N PHE A 86 -8.66 3.71 -6.77
CA PHE A 86 -8.23 2.32 -6.49
C PHE A 86 -9.40 1.44 -6.06
N ASP A 87 -9.30 0.14 -6.38
CA ASP A 87 -10.11 -0.93 -5.80
C ASP A 87 -9.24 -1.80 -4.88
N TRP A 88 -9.80 -2.18 -3.73
CA TRP A 88 -9.17 -3.16 -2.85
C TRP A 88 -9.20 -4.55 -3.48
N THR A 89 -8.11 -5.32 -3.32
CA THR A 89 -7.94 -6.64 -3.94
C THR A 89 -8.01 -7.80 -2.95
N ASP A 90 -8.23 -7.51 -1.66
CA ASP A 90 -8.28 -8.52 -0.61
C ASP A 90 -9.63 -9.27 -0.50
N GLY A 91 -10.61 -8.87 -1.32
CA GLY A 91 -11.95 -9.47 -1.41
C GLY A 91 -12.85 -9.22 -0.20
N THR A 92 -12.43 -8.41 0.79
CA THR A 92 -13.21 -8.17 2.02
C THR A 92 -13.33 -6.70 2.38
N THR A 93 -12.33 -5.88 2.06
CA THR A 93 -12.36 -4.44 2.29
C THR A 93 -13.36 -3.80 1.33
N THR A 94 -14.19 -2.90 1.86
CA THR A 94 -15.20 -2.18 1.07
C THR A 94 -15.14 -0.69 1.28
N GLY A 95 -15.67 0.07 0.31
CA GLY A 95 -15.71 1.52 0.40
C GLY A 95 -14.32 2.18 0.31
N ILE A 96 -14.28 3.46 0.66
CA ILE A 96 -13.11 4.33 0.44
C ILE A 96 -12.54 4.93 1.74
N ALA A 97 -13.12 4.58 2.89
CA ALA A 97 -12.81 5.21 4.17
C ALA A 97 -11.38 4.92 4.68
N GLY A 98 -10.74 3.87 4.18
CA GLY A 98 -9.33 3.58 4.47
C GLY A 98 -8.33 4.34 3.60
N PHE A 99 -8.77 4.93 2.48
CA PHE A 99 -7.87 5.70 1.61
C PHE A 99 -7.55 7.06 2.24
N LYS A 100 -6.25 7.35 2.35
CA LYS A 100 -5.70 8.63 2.80
C LYS A 100 -4.43 8.87 2.00
N PHE A 101 -4.54 9.55 0.87
CA PHE A 101 -3.39 9.82 0.01
C PHE A 101 -2.58 11.02 0.50
N ALA A 102 -1.28 10.99 0.22
CA ALA A 102 -0.42 12.16 0.36
C ALA A 102 -0.88 13.31 -0.55
N PRO A 103 -0.50 14.58 -0.29
CA PRO A 103 -1.08 15.75 -0.96
C PRO A 103 -1.05 15.76 -2.49
N THR A 104 -0.08 15.11 -3.13
CA THR A 104 0.01 15.03 -4.60
C THR A 104 -0.50 13.70 -5.16
N GLU A 105 -0.98 12.80 -4.31
CA GLU A 105 -1.27 11.42 -4.65
C GLU A 105 -2.79 11.11 -4.68
N PRO A 106 -3.22 10.08 -5.42
CA PRO A 106 -2.42 9.24 -6.30
C PRO A 106 -2.24 9.88 -7.68
N ASN A 107 -1.00 10.11 -8.11
CA ASN A 107 -0.71 10.91 -9.31
C ASN A 107 -0.78 10.10 -10.63
N GLY A 108 -0.56 8.79 -10.58
CA GLY A 108 -0.66 7.90 -11.74
C GLY A 108 0.41 8.14 -12.79
N ILE A 109 1.63 8.49 -12.38
CA ILE A 109 2.76 8.68 -13.31
C ILE A 109 2.90 7.45 -14.20
N ILE A 110 3.10 7.73 -15.49
CA ILE A 110 3.39 6.75 -16.53
C ILE A 110 4.85 6.94 -16.91
N TYR A 111 5.68 5.93 -16.62
CA TYR A 111 7.06 5.92 -17.06
C TYR A 111 7.22 5.33 -18.45
N PRO A 112 7.74 6.13 -19.39
CA PRO A 112 7.39 5.92 -20.77
C PRO A 112 8.51 5.12 -21.49
N ASN A 113 8.16 4.26 -22.45
CA ASN A 113 9.09 3.36 -23.18
C ASN A 113 10.15 4.01 -24.10
N TRP A 114 10.36 5.34 -24.11
CA TRP A 114 10.90 6.02 -25.29
C TRP A 114 12.37 5.65 -25.60
N HIS A 115 13.12 5.09 -24.65
CA HIS A 115 14.52 4.67 -24.82
C HIS A 115 14.94 3.41 -24.04
N ASN A 116 14.02 2.70 -23.38
CA ASN A 116 14.34 1.51 -22.61
C ASN A 116 13.52 0.30 -23.08
N SER A 117 14.10 -0.89 -22.98
CA SER A 117 13.43 -2.17 -23.30
C SER A 117 12.53 -2.67 -22.16
N ASN A 118 12.35 -1.90 -21.08
CA ASN A 118 11.57 -2.27 -19.91
C ASN A 118 10.68 -1.09 -19.46
N PRO A 119 9.56 -0.83 -20.16
CA PRO A 119 8.63 0.20 -19.75
C PRO A 119 8.13 -0.12 -18.35
N TRP A 120 8.41 0.77 -17.42
CA TRP A 120 7.92 0.67 -16.05
C TRP A 120 6.38 0.78 -16.02
N GLY A 121 5.79 1.37 -17.06
CA GLY A 121 4.35 1.44 -17.21
C GLY A 121 3.78 2.50 -16.28
N GLN A 122 2.67 2.19 -15.64
CA GLN A 122 1.93 3.14 -14.82
C GLN A 122 1.95 2.71 -13.35
N GLN A 123 1.86 3.68 -12.45
CA GLN A 123 1.67 3.43 -11.03
C GLN A 123 0.27 2.84 -10.75
N ASN A 124 0.21 1.51 -10.74
CA ASN A 124 -1.02 0.73 -10.58
C ASN A 124 -1.16 0.05 -9.21
N CYS A 125 -0.11 0.07 -8.38
CA CYS A 125 -0.08 -0.56 -7.07
C CYS A 125 -0.07 0.50 -5.95
N LEU A 126 -0.42 0.10 -4.73
CA LEU A 126 -0.58 1.02 -3.60
C LEU A 126 0.39 0.68 -2.47
N VAL A 127 0.98 1.72 -1.89
CA VAL A 127 1.74 1.61 -0.64
C VAL A 127 1.24 2.57 0.42
N GLU A 128 1.59 2.27 1.66
CA GLU A 128 1.58 3.22 2.77
C GLU A 128 3.01 3.69 3.07
N LEU A 129 3.19 5.00 3.27
CA LEU A 129 4.48 5.64 3.51
C LEU A 129 4.83 5.67 5.00
N ILE A 130 5.99 5.11 5.34
CA ILE A 130 6.39 4.86 6.72
C ILE A 130 7.59 5.73 7.11
N SER A 131 7.50 6.34 8.28
CA SER A 131 8.64 6.92 8.98
C SER A 131 9.02 6.04 10.15
N GLY A 132 10.33 5.81 10.32
CA GLY A 132 10.87 5.03 11.43
C GLY A 132 10.82 5.76 12.77
N ASN A 133 10.86 7.09 12.80
CA ASN A 133 11.12 7.83 14.04
C ASN A 133 10.40 9.19 14.16
N SER A 134 9.54 9.55 13.21
CA SER A 134 8.83 10.83 13.21
C SER A 134 7.47 10.72 12.55
N GLU A 135 6.66 11.77 12.62
CA GLU A 135 5.38 11.85 11.91
C GLU A 135 5.53 12.21 10.42
N VAL A 136 6.77 12.29 9.92
CA VAL A 136 7.09 12.68 8.55
C VAL A 136 7.84 11.56 7.82
N ALA A 137 7.19 10.99 6.81
CA ALA A 137 7.73 9.98 5.91
C ALA A 137 8.46 10.63 4.72
N LYS A 138 8.65 9.88 3.62
CA LYS A 138 9.30 10.38 2.41
C LYS A 138 8.58 11.62 1.87
N PHE A 139 9.34 12.48 1.18
CA PHE A 139 8.84 13.68 0.50
C PHE A 139 8.15 14.72 1.41
N GLY A 140 8.32 14.60 2.74
CA GLY A 140 7.65 15.48 3.69
C GLY A 140 6.19 15.08 3.99
N TYR A 141 5.74 13.92 3.50
CA TYR A 141 4.37 13.43 3.71
C TYR A 141 4.16 12.85 5.09
N ALA A 142 2.90 12.77 5.54
CA ALA A 142 2.62 12.27 6.87
C ALA A 142 2.88 10.76 6.96
N HIS A 143 3.28 10.30 8.13
CA HIS A 143 3.36 8.88 8.43
C HIS A 143 1.99 8.21 8.23
N GLY A 144 1.96 7.17 7.39
CA GLY A 144 0.76 6.42 7.06
C GLY A 144 -0.04 6.99 5.89
N ASP A 145 0.39 8.09 5.26
CA ASP A 145 -0.24 8.52 4.01
C ASP A 145 0.08 7.51 2.89
N MET A 146 -0.84 7.38 1.93
CA MET A 146 -0.75 6.45 0.82
C MET A 146 -0.19 7.12 -0.43
N ASP A 147 0.47 6.32 -1.24
CA ASP A 147 1.07 6.69 -2.52
C ASP A 147 0.89 5.56 -3.53
N ASP A 148 0.64 5.89 -4.79
CA ASP A 148 0.63 4.91 -5.86
C ASP A 148 2.02 4.67 -6.42
N GLN A 149 2.31 3.43 -6.75
CA GLN A 149 3.64 2.99 -7.10
C GLN A 149 3.62 2.05 -8.29
N HIS A 150 4.72 2.07 -9.05
CA HIS A 150 4.96 1.07 -10.08
C HIS A 150 5.09 -0.29 -9.39
N CYS A 151 4.30 -1.27 -9.82
CA CYS A 151 4.23 -2.58 -9.16
C CYS A 151 5.58 -3.32 -9.14
N GLN A 152 6.49 -2.95 -10.04
CA GLN A 152 7.85 -3.47 -10.17
C GLN A 152 8.87 -2.81 -9.23
N ASN A 153 8.49 -1.74 -8.50
CA ASN A 153 9.35 -1.18 -7.46
C ASN A 153 9.65 -2.23 -6.38
N THR A 154 10.80 -2.12 -5.74
CA THR A 154 11.15 -2.97 -4.60
C THR A 154 11.00 -2.17 -3.32
N PHE A 155 10.11 -2.61 -2.44
CA PHE A 155 9.95 -2.05 -1.09
C PHE A 155 10.20 -3.11 -0.04
N ARG A 156 10.48 -2.64 1.19
CA ARG A 156 11.01 -3.49 2.27
C ARG A 156 9.94 -4.25 3.06
N MET A 157 8.67 -3.83 2.96
CA MET A 157 7.60 -4.34 3.80
C MET A 157 6.31 -4.55 3.01
N TYR A 158 5.45 -5.40 3.57
CA TYR A 158 4.12 -5.66 3.06
C TYR A 158 3.17 -6.05 4.19
N ALA A 159 1.89 -5.70 4.04
CA ALA A 159 0.86 -6.02 5.02
C ALA A 159 -0.05 -7.14 4.52
N CYS A 160 -0.15 -8.23 5.26
CA CYS A 160 -1.00 -9.36 4.94
C CYS A 160 -2.25 -9.39 5.81
N GLY A 161 -3.37 -9.79 5.21
CA GLY A 161 -4.66 -9.94 5.84
C GLY A 161 -5.25 -11.33 5.62
N LYS A 162 -5.87 -11.91 6.65
CA LYS A 162 -6.70 -13.12 6.52
C LYS A 162 -7.81 -13.17 7.57
N LYS A 163 -8.83 -14.00 7.33
CA LYS A 163 -9.79 -14.39 8.36
C LYS A 163 -9.07 -15.19 9.47
N PRO A 164 -9.55 -15.16 10.72
CA PRO A 164 -8.98 -15.92 11.83
C PRO A 164 -8.80 -17.41 11.55
#